data_AF-E4TTV6-F1
#
_entry.id   AF-E4TTV6-F1
#
_cell.length_a   1.000
_cell.length_b   1.000
_cell.length_c   1.000
_cell.angle_alpha   90.00
_cell.angle_beta   90.00
_cell.angle_gamma   90.00
#
_symmetry.space_group_name_H-M   'P 1'
#
loop_
_entity.id
_entity.type
_entity.pdbx_description
1 polymer ?
#
loop_
_entity_poly.entity_id
_entity_poly.type
_entity_poly.pdbx_seq_one_letter_code
_entity_poly.pdbx_strand_id
1 'polypeptide(L)'
;MISKKLIPPRKIFIIDAIGALLTATTLAVFVKFQEFIGMPTEILMALSLLAVVFFVYSLGCHLFLKAPKSTFLRVIAFGNLFYTILTSILVFIFFSQLELLGRLYFIAEAIVLIFLVITEFSIAKDIVKN
;
A
#
# COMPACT_ATOMS: atom_id res chain seq x y z
N MET A 1 -20.49 17.08 -18.16
CA MET A 1 -19.03 17.04 -18.32
C MET A 1 -18.57 15.61 -18.00
N ILE A 2 -18.34 14.80 -19.03
CA ILE A 2 -17.97 13.38 -18.88
C ILE A 2 -16.53 13.35 -18.35
N SER A 3 -16.35 13.08 -17.07
CA SER A 3 -15.03 12.79 -16.53
C SER A 3 -14.53 11.51 -17.20
N LYS A 4 -13.60 11.65 -18.14
CA LYS A 4 -12.81 10.54 -18.68
C LYS A 4 -12.14 9.88 -17.47
N LYS A 5 -12.52 8.64 -17.16
CA LYS A 5 -11.83 7.82 -16.14
C LYS A 5 -10.34 7.76 -16.50
N LEU A 6 -9.49 8.42 -15.73
CA LEU A 6 -8.02 8.37 -15.91
C LEU A 6 -7.48 6.95 -15.71
N ILE A 7 -8.13 6.15 -14.85
CA ILE A 7 -7.71 4.78 -14.53
C ILE A 7 -8.92 3.83 -14.65
N PRO A 8 -8.90 2.85 -15.56
CA PRO A 8 -9.90 1.80 -15.60
C PRO A 8 -9.93 1.01 -14.28
N PRO A 9 -11.10 0.61 -13.76
CA PRO A 9 -11.17 -0.05 -12.45
C PRO A 9 -10.44 -1.39 -12.36
N ARG A 10 -10.16 -2.05 -13.49
CA ARG A 10 -9.33 -3.26 -13.49
C ARG A 10 -7.83 -2.96 -13.34
N LYS A 11 -7.38 -1.79 -13.79
CA LYS A 11 -5.98 -1.36 -13.71
C LYS A 11 -5.57 -0.97 -12.29
N ILE A 12 -6.49 -0.52 -11.45
CA ILE A 12 -6.13 -0.15 -10.07
C ILE A 12 -5.64 -1.36 -9.26
N PHE A 13 -6.21 -2.55 -9.46
CA PHE A 13 -5.76 -3.78 -8.78
C PHE A 13 -4.30 -4.15 -9.10
N ILE A 14 -3.87 -3.97 -10.35
CA ILE A 14 -2.48 -4.26 -10.72
C ILE A 14 -1.53 -3.14 -10.29
N ILE A 15 -1.98 -1.88 -10.27
CA ILE A 15 -1.21 -0.76 -9.72
C ILE A 15 -0.94 -0.99 -8.23
N ASP A 16 -1.97 -1.34 -7.46
CA ASP A 16 -1.84 -1.67 -6.04
C ASP A 16 -0.95 -2.89 -5.82
N ALA A 17 -1.13 -3.97 -6.59
CA ALA A 17 -0.28 -5.15 -6.50
C ALA A 17 1.21 -4.82 -6.74
N ILE A 18 1.53 -4.03 -7.77
CA ILE A 18 2.92 -3.60 -8.03
C ILE A 18 3.46 -2.74 -6.88
N GLY A 19 2.64 -1.83 -6.35
CA GLY A 19 3.00 -1.01 -5.18
C GLY A 19 3.30 -1.87 -3.96
N ALA A 20 2.42 -2.81 -3.62
CA ALA A 20 2.59 -3.72 -2.50
C ALA A 20 3.82 -4.62 -2.66
N LEU A 21 4.11 -5.10 -3.88
CA LEU A 21 5.32 -5.86 -4.17
C LEU A 21 6.59 -5.01 -4.00
N LEU A 22 6.56 -3.75 -4.46
CA LEU A 22 7.65 -2.80 -4.27
C LEU A 22 7.90 -2.53 -2.79
N THR A 23 6.87 -2.29 -2.00
CA THR A 23 6.98 -2.14 -0.54
C THR A 23 7.55 -3.40 0.10
N ALA A 24 6.98 -4.58 -0.20
CA ALA A 24 7.44 -5.85 0.36
C ALA A 24 8.93 -6.09 0.10
N THR A 25 9.36 -5.90 -1.14
CA THR A 25 10.76 -6.11 -1.56
C THR A 25 11.69 -5.06 -0.97
N THR A 26 11.28 -3.80 -0.91
CA THR A 26 12.09 -2.72 -0.32
C THR A 26 12.30 -2.95 1.17
N LEU A 27 11.25 -3.30 1.91
CA LEU A 27 11.35 -3.61 3.33
C LEU A 27 12.20 -4.87 3.60
N ALA A 28 12.08 -5.90 2.76
CA ALA A 28 12.93 -7.09 2.86
C ALA A 28 14.42 -6.76 2.60
N VAL A 29 14.71 -5.81 1.71
CA VAL A 29 16.07 -5.29 1.51
C VAL A 29 16.52 -4.48 2.73
N PHE A 30 15.65 -3.64 3.30
CA PHE A 30 15.97 -2.81 4.47
C PHE A 30 16.35 -3.63 5.70
N VAL A 31 15.85 -4.86 5.84
CA VAL A 31 16.31 -5.79 6.89
C VAL A 31 17.84 -5.97 6.86
N LYS A 32 18.46 -6.04 5.67
CA LYS A 32 19.92 -6.19 5.53
C LYS A 32 20.69 -4.89 5.71
N PHE A 33 20.03 -3.76 5.50
CA PHE A 33 20.60 -2.42 5.59
C PHE A 33 20.04 -1.66 6.79
N GLN A 34 19.68 -2.37 7.87
CA GLN A 34 18.94 -1.82 8.98
C GLN A 34 19.66 -0.65 9.65
N GLU A 35 20.99 -0.68 9.72
CA GLU A 35 21.82 0.40 10.25
C GLU A 35 21.62 1.75 9.54
N PHE A 36 21.21 1.75 8.26
CA PHE A 36 20.94 2.97 7.48
C PHE A 36 19.47 3.41 7.55
N ILE A 37 18.59 2.56 8.08
CA ILE A 37 17.13 2.78 8.12
C ILE A 37 16.68 3.08 9.55
N GLY A 38 17.19 2.35 10.54
CA GLY A 38 16.92 2.55 11.96
C GLY A 38 15.64 1.89 12.48
N MET A 39 14.81 1.30 11.62
CA MET A 39 13.63 0.53 12.07
C MET A 39 14.05 -0.90 12.50
N PRO A 40 13.54 -1.46 13.61
CA PRO A 40 13.90 -2.81 14.02
C PRO A 40 13.60 -3.88 12.95
N THR A 41 14.48 -4.87 12.82
CA THR A 41 14.39 -5.88 11.75
C THR A 41 13.10 -6.69 11.79
N GLU A 42 12.60 -6.99 12.98
CA GLU A 42 11.37 -7.73 13.23
C GLU A 42 10.16 -6.97 12.71
N ILE A 43 10.16 -5.63 12.88
CA ILE A 43 9.11 -4.75 12.38
C ILE A 43 9.18 -4.66 10.85
N LEU A 44 10.37 -4.51 10.26
CA LEU A 44 10.55 -4.51 8.82
C LEU A 44 10.09 -5.83 8.17
N MET A 45 10.41 -6.98 8.77
CA MET A 45 9.94 -8.28 8.31
C MET A 45 8.42 -8.41 8.42
N ALA A 46 7.82 -7.96 9.53
CA ALA A 46 6.37 -8.02 9.73
C ALA A 46 5.61 -7.14 8.71
N LEU A 47 6.07 -5.92 8.48
CA LEU A 47 5.50 -5.01 7.47
C LEU A 47 5.71 -5.55 6.05
N SER A 48 6.88 -6.12 5.74
CA SER A 48 7.15 -6.77 4.46
C SER A 48 6.18 -7.94 4.21
N LEU A 49 5.96 -8.79 5.21
CA LEU A 49 5.01 -9.91 5.12
C LEU A 49 3.57 -9.41 4.90
N LEU A 50 3.16 -8.35 5.61
CA LEU A 50 1.84 -7.74 5.42
C LEU A 50 1.69 -7.19 3.99
N ALA A 51 2.72 -6.56 3.44
CA ALA A 51 2.73 -6.10 2.05
C ALA A 51 2.67 -7.27 1.04
N VAL A 52 3.29 -8.42 1.32
CA VAL A 52 3.12 -9.64 0.50
C VAL A 52 1.66 -10.11 0.49
N VAL A 53 0.97 -10.06 1.64
CA VAL A 53 -0.47 -10.43 1.71
C VAL A 53 -1.29 -9.50 0.82
N PHE A 54 -1.05 -8.19 0.85
CA PHE A 54 -1.73 -7.23 -0.02
C PHE A 54 -1.42 -7.47 -1.49
N PHE A 55 -0.16 -7.73 -1.84
CA PHE A 55 0.22 -8.10 -3.20
C PHE A 55 -0.56 -9.31 -3.71
N VAL A 56 -0.61 -10.40 -2.94
CA VAL A 56 -1.34 -11.63 -3.31
C VAL A 56 -2.83 -11.35 -3.46
N TYR A 57 -3.42 -10.60 -2.53
CA TYR A 57 -4.83 -10.25 -2.57
C TYR A 57 -5.18 -9.42 -3.83
N SER A 58 -4.42 -8.37 -4.11
CA SER A 58 -4.67 -7.46 -5.22
C SER A 58 -4.37 -8.08 -6.57
N LEU A 59 -3.30 -8.89 -6.67
CA LEU A 59 -3.02 -9.69 -7.85
C LEU A 59 -4.13 -10.74 -8.09
N GLY A 60 -4.58 -11.42 -7.04
CA GLY A 60 -5.70 -12.36 -7.11
C GLY A 60 -6.98 -11.69 -7.60
N CYS A 61 -7.29 -10.49 -7.10
CA CYS A 61 -8.41 -9.70 -7.59
C CYS A 61 -8.28 -9.38 -9.09
N HIS A 62 -7.08 -9.04 -9.56
CA HIS A 62 -6.84 -8.73 -10.96
C HIS A 62 -7.01 -9.95 -11.89
N LEU A 63 -6.53 -11.12 -11.46
CA LEU A 63 -6.51 -12.35 -12.24
C LEU A 63 -7.84 -13.08 -12.25
N PHE A 64 -8.53 -13.17 -11.09
CA PHE A 64 -9.69 -14.05 -10.92
C PHE A 64 -11.04 -13.34 -11.00
N LEU A 65 -11.11 -12.01 -10.78
CA LEU A 65 -12.39 -11.29 -10.91
C LEU A 65 -12.74 -11.11 -12.39
N LYS A 66 -13.90 -11.66 -12.78
CA LYS A 66 -14.49 -11.46 -14.12
C LYS A 66 -14.80 -9.98 -14.41
N ALA A 67 -15.14 -9.21 -13.38
CA ALA A 67 -15.40 -7.79 -13.45
C ALA A 67 -14.98 -7.09 -12.14
N PRO A 68 -14.54 -5.82 -12.20
CA PRO A 68 -14.12 -5.07 -11.01
C PRO A 68 -15.32 -4.86 -10.08
N LYS A 69 -15.14 -5.17 -8.79
CA LYS A 69 -16.19 -5.07 -7.77
C LYS A 69 -15.81 -4.04 -6.71
N SER A 70 -16.77 -3.18 -6.36
CA SER A 70 -16.58 -2.12 -5.35
C SER A 70 -16.11 -2.66 -4.01
N THR A 71 -16.69 -3.78 -3.53
CA THR A 71 -16.33 -4.40 -2.25
C THR A 71 -14.85 -4.74 -2.17
N PHE A 72 -14.28 -5.33 -3.22
CA PHE A 72 -12.87 -5.74 -3.23
C PHE A 72 -11.93 -4.53 -3.21
N LEU A 73 -12.26 -3.45 -3.94
CA LEU A 73 -11.51 -2.21 -3.88
C LEU A 73 -11.58 -1.53 -2.52
N ARG A 74 -12.74 -1.55 -1.86
CA ARG A 74 -12.87 -1.01 -0.50
C ARG A 74 -12.00 -1.78 0.49
N VAL A 75 -11.92 -3.11 0.36
CA VAL A 75 -11.03 -3.92 1.21
C VAL A 75 -9.57 -3.49 1.03
N ILE A 76 -9.12 -3.26 -0.22
CA ILE A 76 -7.76 -2.75 -0.50
C ILE A 76 -7.57 -1.37 0.13
N ALA A 77 -8.50 -0.44 -0.09
CA ALA A 77 -8.42 0.92 0.45
C ALA A 77 -8.36 0.94 1.99
N PHE A 78 -9.17 0.11 2.66
CA PHE A 78 -9.10 -0.04 4.12
C PHE A 78 -7.80 -0.71 4.57
N GLY A 79 -7.29 -1.69 3.82
CA GLY A 79 -6.00 -2.34 4.08
C GLY A 79 -4.84 -1.36 4.00
N ASN A 80 -4.74 -0.60 2.91
CA ASN A 80 -3.73 0.44 2.70
C ASN A 80 -3.83 1.56 3.73
N LEU A 81 -5.05 1.98 4.10
CA LEU A 81 -5.25 2.96 5.16
C LEU A 81 -4.78 2.43 6.52
N PHE A 82 -5.15 1.19 6.86
CA PHE A 82 -4.72 0.54 8.09
C PHE A 82 -3.20 0.41 8.14
N TYR A 83 -2.58 -0.07 7.06
CA TYR A 83 -1.13 -0.18 6.95
C TYR A 83 -0.45 1.18 7.12
N THR A 84 -0.95 2.22 6.46
CA THR A 84 -0.38 3.58 6.57
C THR A 84 -0.46 4.11 8.01
N ILE A 85 -1.58 3.89 8.70
CA ILE A 85 -1.75 4.27 10.11
C ILE A 85 -0.79 3.48 10.99
N LEU A 86 -0.72 2.15 10.80
CA LEU A 86 0.19 1.27 11.54
C LEU A 86 1.64 1.72 11.38
N THR A 87 2.10 1.92 10.16
CA THR A 87 3.46 2.36 9.85
C THR A 87 3.74 3.75 10.42
N SER A 88 2.78 4.68 10.38
CA SER A 88 2.93 6.01 10.99
C SER A 88 3.09 5.93 12.51
N ILE A 89 2.32 5.07 13.19
CA ILE A 89 2.44 4.82 14.63
C ILE A 89 3.82 4.22 14.94
N LEU A 90 4.29 3.24 14.16
CA LEU A 90 5.60 2.64 14.32
C LEU A 90 6.72 3.67 14.12
N VAL A 91 6.61 4.54 13.12
CA VAL A 91 7.55 5.64 12.89
C VAL A 91 7.60 6.58 14.09
N PHE A 92 6.46 6.90 14.70
CA PHE A 92 6.42 7.72 15.90
C PHE A 92 7.08 7.04 17.11
N ILE A 93 6.81 5.75 17.33
CA ILE A 93 7.39 4.96 18.43
C ILE A 93 8.92 4.84 18.29
N PHE A 94 9.40 4.56 17.06
CA PHE A 94 10.82 4.35 16.77
C PHE A 94 11.51 5.60 16.23
N PHE A 95 10.93 6.80 16.43
CA PHE A 95 11.41 8.03 15.79
C PHE A 95 12.87 8.36 16.12
N SER A 96 13.30 8.10 17.36
CA SER A 96 14.67 8.32 17.81
C SER A 96 15.68 7.30 17.28
N GLN A 97 15.21 6.12 16.85
CA GLN A 97 16.04 5.06 16.27
C GLN A 97 16.13 5.17 14.75
N LEU A 98 15.09 5.73 14.12
CA LEU A 98 15.04 5.92 12.68
C LEU A 98 16.15 6.82 12.19
N GLU A 99 16.77 6.41 11.10
CA GLU A 99 17.73 7.23 10.35
C GLU A 99 17.01 8.16 9.39
N LEU A 100 17.74 9.15 8.85
CA LEU A 100 17.16 10.10 7.89
C LEU A 100 16.56 9.39 6.67
N LEU A 101 17.25 8.38 6.12
CA LEU A 101 16.76 7.59 4.99
C LEU A 101 15.47 6.83 5.35
N GLY A 102 15.41 6.22 6.54
CA GLY A 102 14.20 5.56 7.02
C GLY A 102 13.02 6.51 7.15
N ARG A 103 13.22 7.69 7.78
CA ARG A 103 12.16 8.71 7.90
C ARG A 103 11.64 9.15 6.54
N LEU A 104 12.53 9.46 5.60
CA LEU A 104 12.15 9.91 4.26
C LEU A 104 11.37 8.82 3.51
N TYR A 105 11.82 7.56 3.59
CA TYR A 105 11.12 6.44 2.99
C TYR A 105 9.68 6.30 3.50
N PHE A 106 9.48 6.24 4.83
CA PHE A 106 8.14 6.03 5.39
C PHE A 106 7.20 7.22 5.16
N ILE A 107 7.72 8.44 5.11
CA ILE A 107 6.94 9.63 4.73
C ILE A 107 6.50 9.52 3.26
N ALA A 108 7.43 9.17 2.37
CA ALA A 108 7.13 9.01 0.94
C ALA A 108 6.11 7.87 0.72
N GLU A 109 6.29 6.74 1.40
CA GLU A 109 5.36 5.61 1.38
C GLU A 109 3.95 6.04 1.85
N ALA A 110 3.84 6.77 2.96
CA ALA A 110 2.56 7.27 3.45
C ALA A 110 1.85 8.19 2.44
N ILE A 111 2.59 9.09 1.79
CA ILE A 111 2.02 9.98 0.75
C ILE A 111 1.46 9.17 -0.42
N VAL A 112 2.23 8.19 -0.91
CA VAL A 112 1.82 7.32 -2.03
C VAL A 112 0.58 6.52 -1.65
N LEU A 113 0.55 5.91 -0.46
CA LEU A 113 -0.58 5.10 -0.01
C LEU A 113 -1.83 5.94 0.23
N ILE A 114 -1.73 7.14 0.82
CA ILE A 114 -2.88 8.05 0.97
C ILE A 114 -3.48 8.41 -0.39
N PHE A 115 -2.64 8.73 -1.38
CA PHE A 115 -3.10 9.01 -2.74
C PHE A 115 -3.80 7.79 -3.37
N LEU A 116 -3.26 6.60 -3.16
CA LEU A 116 -3.84 5.36 -3.65
C LEU A 116 -5.20 5.08 -3.00
N VAL A 117 -5.31 5.19 -1.68
CA VAL A 117 -6.56 5.01 -0.91
C VAL A 117 -7.67 5.95 -1.40
N ILE A 118 -7.35 7.23 -1.63
CA ILE A 118 -8.33 8.20 -2.16
C ILE A 118 -8.80 7.77 -3.56
N THR A 119 -7.87 7.34 -4.40
CA THR A 119 -8.16 6.86 -5.76
C THR A 119 -9.04 5.61 -5.74
N GLU A 120 -8.75 4.66 -4.86
CA GLU A 120 -9.50 3.41 -4.70
C GLU A 120 -10.94 3.65 -4.22
N PHE A 121 -11.13 4.50 -3.21
CA PHE A 121 -12.48 4.87 -2.76
C PHE A 121 -13.27 5.59 -3.84
N SER A 122 -12.63 6.47 -4.61
CA SER A 122 -13.25 7.17 -5.73
C SER A 122 -13.74 6.17 -6.79
N ILE A 123 -12.88 5.25 -7.24
CA ILE A 123 -13.24 4.22 -8.22
C ILE A 123 -14.31 3.27 -7.66
N ALA A 124 -14.21 2.88 -6.39
CA ALA A 124 -15.18 2.01 -5.75
C ALA A 124 -16.57 2.65 -5.68
N LYS A 125 -16.66 3.96 -5.43
CA LYS A 125 -17.93 4.71 -5.45
C LYS A 125 -18.53 4.75 -6.85
N ASP A 126 -17.70 4.92 -7.88
CA ASP A 126 -18.15 4.95 -9.27
C ASP A 126 -18.69 3.60 -9.75
N ILE A 127 -18.11 2.47 -9.29
CA ILE A 127 -18.63 1.14 -9.64
C ILE A 127 -20.05 0.93 -9.08
N VAL A 128 -20.39 1.48 -7.91
CA VAL A 128 -21.73 1.32 -7.32
C VAL A 128 -22.79 2.17 -8.01
N LYS A 129 -22.38 3.28 -8.64
CA LYS A 129 -23.29 4.20 -9.33
C LYS A 129 -23.68 3.76 -10.75
N ASN A 130 -22.93 2.83 -11.35
CA ASN A 130 -23.19 2.29 -12.68
C ASN A 130 -23.81 0.90 -12.56
#